data_AF-A0A2P2KNY8-F1
#
_entry.id   AF-A0A2P2KNY8-F1
#
_cell.length_a   1.000
_cell.length_b   1.000
_cell.length_c   1.000
_cell.angle_alpha   90.00
_cell.angle_beta   90.00
_cell.angle_gamma   90.00
#
_symmetry.space_group_name_H-M   'P 1'
#
loop_
_entity.id
_entity.type
_entity.pdbx_description
1 polymer ?
#
loop_
_entity_poly.entity_id
_entity_poly.type
_entity_poly.pdbx_seq_one_letter_code
_entity_poly.pdbx_strand_id
1 'polypeptide(L)'
;MAEPKTKYDRQLRIWGEQGQTALEKASICLLNCGPTGSETLKNLVLGGIGSITVIDGSKVEEGDLGNNFMGMWILFHISLLF
;
A
#
# COMPACT_ATOMS: atom_id res chain seq x y z
N MET A 1 20.88 -4.84 -17.60
CA MET A 1 19.49 -4.37 -17.41
C MET A 1 18.83 -5.36 -16.48
N ALA A 2 18.47 -4.95 -15.25
CA ALA A 2 17.83 -5.87 -14.31
C ALA A 2 16.37 -6.07 -14.76
N GLU A 3 16.02 -7.30 -15.14
CA GLU A 3 14.67 -7.67 -15.57
C GLU A 3 13.65 -7.32 -14.46
N PRO A 4 12.63 -6.48 -14.71
CA PRO A 4 11.61 -6.12 -13.72
C PRO A 4 10.74 -7.33 -13.27
N LYS A 5 10.87 -8.47 -13.94
CA LYS A 5 10.13 -9.72 -13.67
C LYS A 5 10.44 -10.38 -12.33
N THR A 6 11.50 -9.96 -11.61
CA THR A 6 11.90 -10.64 -10.37
C THR A 6 11.14 -10.19 -9.12
N LYS A 7 10.60 -8.96 -9.10
CA LYS A 7 9.98 -8.39 -7.87
C LYS A 7 8.68 -9.09 -7.48
N TYR A 8 7.86 -9.46 -8.47
CA TYR A 8 6.54 -10.05 -8.27
C TYR A 8 6.46 -11.53 -8.66
N ASP A 9 7.59 -12.20 -8.88
CA ASP A 9 7.65 -13.61 -9.33
C ASP A 9 6.80 -14.54 -8.46
N ARG A 10 6.85 -14.37 -7.12
CA ARG A 10 6.01 -15.13 -6.18
C ARG A 10 4.52 -14.80 -6.29
N GLN A 11 4.16 -13.55 -6.59
CA GLN A 11 2.77 -13.10 -6.71
C GLN A 11 2.16 -13.56 -8.04
N LEU A 12 2.95 -13.49 -9.11
CA LEU A 12 2.58 -13.99 -10.45
C LEU A 12 2.24 -15.48 -10.43
N ARG A 13 2.85 -16.29 -9.55
CA ARG A 13 2.51 -17.71 -9.42
C ARG A 13 1.13 -17.96 -8.80
N ILE A 14 0.58 -17.02 -8.04
CA ILE A 14 -0.71 -17.17 -7.36
C ILE A 14 -1.86 -16.74 -8.28
N TRP A 15 -1.75 -15.55 -8.86
CA TRP A 15 -2.85 -14.93 -9.64
C TRP A 15 -2.50 -14.64 -11.10
N GLY A 16 -1.32 -15.05 -11.57
CA GLY A 16 -0.89 -14.87 -12.96
C GLY A 16 -0.57 -13.41 -13.32
N GLU A 17 -0.10 -13.20 -14.56
CA GLU A 17 0.14 -11.86 -15.12
C GLU A 17 -1.16 -11.04 -15.22
N GLN A 18 -2.30 -11.70 -15.46
CA GLN A 18 -3.60 -11.02 -15.51
C GLN A 18 -3.99 -10.42 -14.15
N GLY A 19 -3.79 -11.17 -13.07
CA GLY A 19 -4.04 -10.67 -11.71
C GLY A 19 -3.11 -9.51 -11.34
N GLN A 20 -1.83 -9.61 -11.70
CA GLN A 20 -0.87 -8.53 -11.47
C GLN A 20 -1.23 -7.26 -12.24
N THR A 21 -1.59 -7.41 -13.53
CA THR A 21 -2.03 -6.29 -14.37
C THR A 21 -3.32 -5.66 -13.83
N ALA A 22 -4.24 -6.46 -13.28
CA ALA A 22 -5.45 -5.96 -12.64
C ALA A 22 -5.15 -5.15 -11.38
N LEU A 23 -4.20 -5.61 -10.55
CA LEU A 23 -3.73 -4.88 -9.37
C LEU A 23 -3.06 -3.56 -9.75
N GLU A 24 -2.19 -3.56 -10.77
CA GLU A 24 -1.51 -2.36 -11.27
C GLU A 24 -2.48 -1.32 -11.86
N LYS A 25 -3.67 -1.73 -12.28
CA LYS A 25 -4.74 -0.83 -12.77
C LYS A 25 -5.79 -0.48 -11.71
N ALA A 26 -5.75 -1.14 -10.55
CA ALA A 26 -6.72 -0.92 -9.50
C ALA A 26 -6.44 0.39 -8.77
N SER A 27 -7.52 1.10 -8.44
CA SER A 27 -7.50 2.29 -7.60
C SER A 27 -8.30 1.99 -6.34
N ILE A 28 -7.66 2.03 -5.18
CA ILE A 28 -8.30 1.76 -3.89
C ILE A 28 -8.44 3.05 -3.08
N CYS A 29 -9.61 3.25 -2.48
CA CYS A 29 -9.84 4.32 -1.53
C CYS A 29 -9.95 3.73 -0.11
N LEU A 30 -9.07 4.16 0.79
CA LEU A 30 -9.13 3.82 2.21
C LEU A 30 -9.81 4.96 2.95
N LEU A 31 -10.95 4.67 3.59
CA LEU A 31 -11.68 5.60 4.44
C LEU A 31 -11.31 5.33 5.91
N ASN A 32 -10.85 6.36 6.62
CA ASN A 32 -10.33 6.33 7.99
C ASN A 32 -9.07 5.45 8.16
N CYS A 33 -7.93 6.07 8.48
CA CYS A 33 -6.65 5.39 8.57
C CYS A 33 -6.44 4.76 9.96
N GLY A 34 -7.22 3.70 10.23
CA GLY A 34 -7.00 2.87 11.41
C GLY A 34 -5.83 1.89 11.25
N PRO A 35 -5.43 1.18 12.33
CA PRO A 35 -4.37 0.17 12.28
C PRO A 35 -4.68 -0.98 11.32
N THR A 36 -5.94 -1.41 11.24
CA THR A 36 -6.38 -2.45 10.28
C THR A 36 -6.30 -1.97 8.84
N GLY A 37 -6.76 -0.75 8.57
CA GLY A 37 -6.71 -0.15 7.24
C GLY A 37 -5.27 0.01 6.75
N SER A 38 -4.39 0.38 7.68
CA SER A 38 -2.97 0.57 7.46
C SER A 38 -2.23 -0.73 7.12
N GLU A 39 -2.45 -1.80 7.89
CA GLU A 39 -1.89 -3.12 7.59
C GLU A 39 -2.40 -3.69 6.27
N THR A 40 -3.68 -3.48 5.96
CA THR A 40 -4.26 -3.85 4.67
C THR A 40 -3.59 -3.09 3.53
N LEU A 41 -3.39 -1.79 3.72
CA LEU A 41 -2.79 -0.92 2.71
C LEU A 41 -1.33 -1.31 2.41
N LYS A 42 -0.56 -1.65 3.44
CA LYS A 42 0.80 -2.17 3.28
C LYS A 42 0.83 -3.39 2.37
N ASN A 43 -0.08 -4.35 2.59
CA ASN A 43 -0.15 -5.56 1.78
C ASN A 43 -0.53 -5.27 0.32
N LEU A 44 -1.40 -4.28 0.08
CA LEU A 44 -1.78 -3.85 -1.26
C LEU A 44 -0.64 -3.14 -2.00
N VAL A 45 0.11 -2.26 -1.31
CA VAL A 45 1.31 -1.61 -1.84
C VAL A 45 2.37 -2.64 -2.20
N LEU A 46 2.63 -3.62 -1.32
CA LEU A 46 3.56 -4.72 -1.60
C LEU A 46 3.09 -5.62 -2.75
N GLY A 47 1.78 -5.72 -2.96
CA GLY A 47 1.14 -6.41 -4.09
C GLY A 47 1.25 -5.67 -5.43
N GLY A 48 1.75 -4.44 -5.46
CA GLY A 48 1.90 -3.66 -6.70
C GLY A 48 0.60 -3.03 -7.17
N ILE A 49 -0.23 -2.53 -6.25
CA ILE A 49 -1.42 -1.77 -6.63
C ILE A 49 -1.08 -0.46 -7.35
N GLY A 50 -1.90 -0.10 -8.35
CA GLY A 50 -1.72 1.10 -9.17
C GLY A 50 -1.82 2.42 -8.40
N SER A 51 -2.96 2.65 -7.74
CA SER A 51 -3.18 3.89 -7.00
C SER A 51 -3.96 3.67 -5.70
N ILE A 52 -3.65 4.53 -4.73
CA ILE A 52 -4.25 4.54 -3.40
C ILE A 52 -4.67 5.97 -3.09
N THR A 53 -5.89 6.13 -2.59
CA THR A 53 -6.40 7.38 -2.02
C THR A 53 -6.78 7.14 -0.57
N VAL A 54 -6.11 7.79 0.37
CA VAL A 54 -6.49 7.72 1.79
C VAL A 54 -7.30 8.96 2.13
N ILE A 55 -8.49 8.76 2.69
CA ILE A 55 -9.37 9.82 3.20
C ILE A 55 -9.54 9.58 4.68
N ASP A 56 -8.89 10.41 5.50
CA ASP A 56 -9.04 10.41 6.95
C ASP A 56 -9.30 11.83 7.43
N GLY A 57 -10.42 12.02 8.15
CA GLY A 57 -10.77 13.29 8.78
C GLY A 57 -10.27 13.41 10.21
N SER A 58 -9.65 12.36 10.75
CA SER A 58 -9.19 12.26 12.12
C SER A 58 -7.82 12.91 12.26
N LYS A 59 -7.57 13.60 13.38
CA LYS A 59 -6.23 14.08 13.70
C LYS A 59 -5.41 12.91 14.23
N VAL A 60 -4.16 12.80 13.79
CA VAL A 60 -3.22 11.79 14.29
C VAL A 60 -2.92 12.08 15.76
N GLU A 61 -3.19 11.12 16.65
CA GLU A 61 -2.87 11.22 18.08
C GLU A 61 -1.65 10.35 18.42
N GLU A 62 -0.96 10.64 19.54
CA GLU A 62 0.23 9.89 19.96
C GLU A 62 -0.06 8.40 20.20
N GLY A 63 -1.30 8.06 20.58
CA GLY A 63 -1.76 6.67 20.72
C GLY A 63 -1.78 5.90 19.39
N ASP A 64 -1.98 6.58 18.27
CA ASP A 64 -1.97 5.98 16.94
C ASP A 64 -0.55 5.61 16.51
N LEU A 65 0.47 6.36 16.95
CA LEU A 65 1.88 6.08 16.62
C LEU A 65 2.38 4.75 17.19
N GLY A 66 1.82 4.31 18.33
CA GLY A 66 2.19 3.05 18.98
C GLY A 66 1.47 1.82 18.44
N ASN A 67 0.23 1.99 17.97
CA ASN A 67 -0.64 0.89 17.55
C ASN A 67 -0.78 0.76 16.03
N ASN A 68 -0.29 1.76 15.30
CA ASN A 68 -0.34 1.82 13.85
C ASN A 68 1.09 1.80 13.30
N PHE A 69 1.54 0.63 12.81
CA PHE A 69 2.88 0.45 12.21
C PHE A 69 3.13 1.44 11.03
N MET A 70 2.06 2.05 10.50
CA MET A 70 2.11 3.05 9.43
C MET A 70 2.42 4.49 9.85
N GLY A 71 2.41 4.86 11.15
CA GLY A 71 2.66 6.24 11.58
C GLY A 71 4.02 6.79 11.13
N MET A 72 5.03 5.94 11.02
CA MET A 72 6.40 6.34 10.65
C MET A 72 6.79 6.00 9.20
N TRP A 73 6.17 4.98 8.59
CA TRP A 73 6.57 4.49 7.25
C TRP A 73 5.85 5.21 6.09
N ILE A 74 4.60 5.63 6.25
CA ILE A 74 3.84 6.24 5.14
C ILE A 74 4.31 7.67 4.85
N LEU A 75 4.71 8.43 5.88
CA LEU A 75 5.26 9.78 5.72
C LEU A 75 6.58 9.77 4.95
N PHE A 76 7.41 8.76 5.17
CA PHE A 76 8.71 8.63 4.49
C PHE A 76 8.58 8.21 3.02
N HIS A 77 7.56 7.42 2.66
CA HIS A 77 7.36 6.99 1.26
C HIS A 77 6.50 7.97 0.45
N ILE A 78 5.54 8.67 1.06
CA ILE A 78 4.74 9.70 0.38
C ILE A 78 5.57 10.98 0.13
N SER A 79 6.53 11.30 1.01
CA SER A 79 7.43 12.44 0.79
C SER A 79 8.49 12.21 -0.31
N LEU A 80 8.61 10.99 -0.87
CA LEU A 80 9.45 10.69 -2.03
C LEU A 80 8.69 10.84 -3.37
N LEU A 81 7.41 11.21 -3.31
CA LEU A 81 6.56 11.48 -4.49
C LEU A 81 6.29 12.98 -4.70
N PHE A 82 6.93 13.87 -3.93
CA PHE A 82 6.93 15.33 -4.15
C PHE A 82 8.35 15.89 -4.09
#